data_AF-A0A820R428-F1
#
_entry.id   AF-A0A820R428-F1
#
_cell.length_a   1.000
_cell.length_b   1.000
_cell.length_c   1.000
_cell.angle_alpha   90.00
_cell.angle_beta   90.00
_cell.angle_gamma   90.00
#
_symmetry.space_group_name_H-M   'P 1'
#
loop_
_entity.id
_entity.type
_entity.pdbx_description
1 polymer ?
#
loop_
_entity_poly.entity_id
_entity_poly.type
_entity_poly.pdbx_seq_one_letter_code
_entity_poly.pdbx_strand_id
1 'polypeptide(L)'
;MSITGDIYIDNGYSYGRVDKYIFNTSNRVTVMNVNGSCYGLFIDISDSLYCTLKTLHQVVKLLLNNGTTIPTIAAGNGSAGSLSNMLNSPQGICVDSNLNLYIADCANNR
;
A
#
# COMPACT_ATOMS: atom_id res chain seq x y z
N MET A 1 6.13 6.03 -11.38
CA MET A 1 7.51 6.45 -11.04
C MET A 1 7.40 7.93 -10.67
N SER A 2 7.64 8.29 -9.41
CA SER A 2 7.56 9.70 -8.98
C SER A 2 8.56 10.53 -9.78
N ILE A 3 8.10 11.59 -10.44
CA ILE A 3 8.90 12.52 -11.25
C ILE A 3 10.03 13.20 -10.46
N THR A 4 10.08 13.04 -9.14
CA THR A 4 11.10 13.59 -8.22
C THR A 4 12.24 12.62 -7.89
N GLY A 5 12.11 11.32 -8.22
CA GLY A 5 13.10 10.30 -7.83
C GLY A 5 13.02 9.82 -6.38
N ASP A 6 11.96 10.19 -5.64
CA ASP A 6 11.76 9.77 -4.26
C ASP A 6 11.53 8.25 -4.14
N ILE A 7 12.02 7.66 -3.05
CA ILE A 7 11.90 6.22 -2.78
C ILE A 7 11.00 6.01 -1.57
N TYR A 8 10.03 5.11 -1.71
CA TYR A 8 9.11 4.71 -0.64
C TYR A 8 9.52 3.32 -0.16
N ILE A 9 9.74 3.18 1.15
CA ILE A 9 10.27 1.97 1.76
C ILE A 9 9.29 1.47 2.82
N ASP A 10 8.94 0.18 2.73
CA ASP A 10 8.21 -0.52 3.78
C ASP A 10 9.08 -0.63 5.03
N ASN A 11 8.59 -0.05 6.12
CA ASN A 11 9.10 -0.23 7.47
C ASN A 11 7.98 -0.75 8.39
N GLY A 12 6.94 -1.37 7.81
CA GLY A 12 5.73 -1.78 8.49
C GLY A 12 5.95 -2.81 9.58
N TYR A 13 6.84 -3.78 9.36
CA TYR A 13 7.13 -4.83 10.36
C TYR A 13 7.72 -4.27 11.67
N SER A 14 8.73 -3.40 11.55
CA SER A 14 9.51 -2.93 12.69
C SER A 14 8.96 -1.64 13.31
N TYR A 15 8.31 -0.80 12.49
CA TYR A 15 7.93 0.55 12.89
C TYR A 15 6.48 0.91 12.57
N GLY A 16 5.71 0.01 11.97
CA GLY A 16 4.30 0.25 11.66
C GLY A 16 4.08 1.41 10.68
N ARG A 17 4.98 1.59 9.71
CA ARG A 17 4.91 2.71 8.76
C ARG A 17 5.60 2.47 7.42
N VAL A 18 5.23 3.26 6.43
CA VAL A 18 5.96 3.47 5.19
C VAL A 18 6.66 4.82 5.27
N ASP A 19 7.95 4.83 4.95
CA ASP A 19 8.77 6.02 4.95
C ASP A 19 9.12 6.43 3.52
N LYS A 20 9.17 7.73 3.27
CA LYS A 20 9.63 8.36 2.02
C LYS A 20 11.03 8.93 2.24
N TYR A 21 11.97 8.47 1.42
CA TYR A 21 13.31 9.04 1.28
C TYR A 21 13.28 10.09 0.18
N ILE A 22 13.70 11.31 0.53
CA ILE A 22 13.68 12.45 -0.38
C ILE A 22 14.98 12.44 -1.17
N PHE A 23 14.87 12.35 -2.50
CA PHE A 23 16.04 12.30 -3.38
C PHE A 23 16.93 13.53 -3.19
N ASN A 24 18.26 13.35 -3.26
CA ASN A 24 19.28 14.39 -3.00
C ASN A 24 19.30 14.98 -1.58
N THR A 25 18.61 14.36 -0.62
CA THR A 25 18.73 14.70 0.80
C THR A 25 18.89 13.43 1.63
N SER A 26 19.57 13.50 2.78
CA SER A 26 19.59 12.40 3.75
C SER A 26 18.32 12.36 4.62
N ASN A 27 17.27 13.08 4.21
CA ASN A 27 16.04 13.22 4.98
C ASN A 27 15.05 12.09 4.67
N ARG A 28 14.39 11.63 5.73
CA ARG A 28 13.32 10.64 5.68
C ARG A 28 12.10 11.19 6.38
N VAL A 29 10.93 11.03 5.76
CA VAL A 29 9.64 11.42 6.36
C VAL A 29 8.70 10.22 6.36
N THR A 30 7.94 10.06 7.43
CA THR A 30 6.87 9.06 7.49
C THR A 30 5.68 9.53 6.67
N VAL A 31 5.21 8.71 5.75
CA VAL A 31 4.11 9.07 4.84
C VAL A 31 2.83 8.29 5.09
N MET A 32 2.90 7.08 5.64
CA MET A 32 1.72 6.27 5.94
C MET A 32 1.98 5.39 7.16
N ASN A 33 1.07 5.34 8.13
CA ASN A 33 1.09 4.39 9.24
C ASN A 33 0.36 3.11 8.81
N VAL A 34 0.95 1.95 9.07
CA VAL A 34 0.40 0.63 8.66
C VAL A 34 0.53 -0.37 9.80
N ASN A 35 -0.40 -1.33 9.86
CA ASN A 35 -0.45 -2.35 10.93
C ASN A 35 0.26 -3.66 10.54
N GLY A 36 1.24 -3.60 9.65
CA GLY A 36 2.02 -4.75 9.17
C GLY A 36 2.89 -4.41 7.97
N SER A 37 3.72 -5.36 7.54
CA SER A 37 4.54 -5.22 6.32
C SER A 37 3.70 -4.99 5.08
N CYS A 38 4.11 -4.03 4.27
CA CYS A 38 3.61 -3.84 2.91
C CYS A 38 4.35 -4.79 1.96
N TYR A 39 3.70 -5.91 1.61
CA TYR A 39 4.29 -6.88 0.67
C TYR A 39 4.39 -6.33 -0.75
N GLY A 40 3.48 -5.41 -1.10
CA GLY A 40 3.47 -4.66 -2.33
C GLY A 40 3.17 -3.19 -2.01
N LEU A 41 3.97 -2.31 -2.61
CA LEU A 41 3.76 -0.87 -2.59
C LEU A 41 3.52 -0.38 -4.02
N PHE A 42 2.53 0.47 -4.21
CA PHE A 42 2.25 1.09 -5.50
C PHE A 42 1.75 2.52 -5.30
N ILE A 43 2.12 3.43 -6.19
CA ILE A 43 1.60 4.80 -6.21
C ILE A 43 0.91 5.01 -7.54
N ASP A 44 -0.37 5.37 -7.51
CA ASP A 44 -1.14 5.66 -8.72
C ASP A 44 -0.89 7.07 -9.27
N ILE A 45 -1.49 7.38 -10.42
CA ILE A 45 -1.32 8.67 -11.11
C ILE A 45 -1.96 9.85 -10.34
N SER A 46 -2.76 9.57 -9.32
CA SER A 46 -3.39 10.57 -8.43
C SER A 46 -2.66 10.69 -7.09
N ASP A 47 -1.41 10.22 -7.01
CA ASP A 47 -0.57 10.21 -5.81
C ASP A 47 -1.17 9.47 -4.60
N SER A 48 -2.04 8.49 -4.84
CA SER A 48 -2.44 7.56 -3.77
C SER A 48 -1.42 6.44 -3.63
N LEU A 49 -0.83 6.33 -2.44
CA LEU A 49 0.03 5.21 -2.04
C LEU A 49 -0.84 4.06 -1.57
N TYR A 50 -0.58 2.86 -2.09
CA TYR A 50 -1.23 1.61 -1.70
C TYR A 50 -0.22 0.67 -1.06
N CYS A 51 -0.71 -0.13 -0.12
CA CYS A 51 0.05 -1.14 0.60
C CYS A 51 -0.78 -2.42 0.75
N THR A 52 -0.23 -3.56 0.33
CA THR A 52 -0.84 -4.88 0.57
C THR A 52 -0.40 -5.43 1.93
N LEU A 53 -1.37 -5.64 2.82
CA LEU A 53 -1.16 -6.19 4.15
C LEU A 53 -1.52 -7.68 4.13
N LYS A 54 -0.56 -8.50 3.71
CA LYS A 54 -0.73 -9.95 3.49
C LYS A 54 -1.43 -10.66 4.65
N THR A 55 -0.95 -10.45 5.88
CA THR A 55 -1.44 -11.13 7.09
C THR A 55 -2.79 -10.60 7.57
N LEU A 56 -3.15 -9.38 7.18
CA LEU A 56 -4.45 -8.79 7.50
C LEU A 56 -5.47 -8.98 6.37
N HIS A 57 -5.08 -9.63 5.26
CA HIS A 57 -5.96 -9.89 4.13
C HIS A 57 -6.63 -8.61 3.59
N GLN A 58 -5.86 -7.53 3.56
CA GLN A 58 -6.33 -6.19 3.24
C GLN A 58 -5.35 -5.47 2.31
N VAL A 59 -5.90 -4.52 1.56
CA VAL A 59 -5.15 -3.46 0.90
C VAL A 59 -5.57 -2.14 1.52
N VAL A 60 -4.60 -1.36 1.94
CA VAL A 60 -4.83 0.00 2.46
C VAL A 60 -4.29 1.03 1.49
N LYS A 61 -4.89 2.22 1.49
CA LYS A 61 -4.45 3.35 0.65
C LYS A 61 -4.49 4.67 1.39
N LEU A 62 -3.64 5.60 0.96
CA LEU A 62 -3.58 6.97 1.45
C LEU A 62 -3.23 7.92 0.30
N LEU A 63 -3.97 9.02 0.18
CA LEU A 63 -3.58 10.12 -0.69
C LEU A 63 -2.37 10.83 -0.08
N LEU A 64 -1.24 10.86 -0.79
CA LEU A 64 -0.03 11.50 -0.30
C LEU A 64 -0.22 13.01 -0.16
N ASN A 65 0.51 13.62 0.79
CA ASN A 65 0.48 15.06 1.08
C ASN A 65 -0.90 15.63 1.45
N ASN A 66 -1.84 14.80 1.89
CA ASN A 66 -3.20 15.21 2.26
C ASN A 66 -3.34 15.71 3.72
N GLY A 67 -2.24 15.82 4.47
CA GLY A 67 -2.22 16.25 5.87
C GLY A 67 -2.46 15.15 6.92
N THR A 68 -2.60 13.88 6.51
CA THR A 68 -2.70 12.73 7.43
C THR A 68 -1.77 11.59 7.00
N THR A 69 -1.40 10.73 7.95
CA THR A 69 -0.65 9.49 7.72
C THR A 69 -1.52 8.25 7.92
N ILE A 70 -2.81 8.41 8.21
CA ILE A 70 -3.72 7.30 8.51
C ILE A 70 -4.38 6.82 7.21
N PRO A 71 -4.08 5.59 6.74
CA PRO A 71 -4.69 5.09 5.52
C PRO A 71 -6.13 4.63 5.74
N THR A 72 -6.83 4.44 4.63
CA THR A 72 -8.16 3.83 4.57
C THR A 72 -8.08 2.45 3.92
N ILE A 73 -9.07 1.59 4.17
CA ILE A 73 -9.14 0.28 3.52
C ILE A 73 -9.60 0.48 2.07
N ALA A 74 -8.80 0.01 1.12
CA ALA A 74 -9.11 0.02 -0.31
C ALA A 74 -9.79 -1.28 -0.76
N ALA A 75 -9.39 -2.43 -0.19
CA ALA A 75 -9.95 -3.74 -0.51
C ALA A 75 -9.70 -4.74 0.63
N GLY A 76 -10.53 -5.80 0.67
CA GLY A 76 -10.47 -6.84 1.69
C GLY A 76 -11.14 -6.43 3.00
N ASN A 77 -11.91 -7.33 3.60
CA ASN A 77 -12.65 -7.07 4.83
C ASN A 77 -11.87 -7.40 6.12
N GLY A 78 -10.57 -7.74 6.02
CA GLY A 78 -9.76 -8.11 7.19
C GLY A 78 -9.76 -9.60 7.52
N SER A 79 -10.50 -10.41 6.76
CA SER A 79 -10.61 -11.86 6.98
C SER A 79 -10.24 -12.63 5.72
N ALA A 80 -9.53 -13.74 5.89
CA ALA A 80 -9.22 -14.65 4.79
C ALA A 80 -10.50 -15.26 4.23
N GLY A 81 -10.69 -15.19 2.91
CA GLY A 81 -11.81 -15.84 2.25
C GLY A 81 -11.84 -15.57 0.75
N SER A 82 -12.79 -16.21 0.06
CA SER A 82 -12.89 -16.18 -1.40
C SER A 82 -14.09 -15.37 -1.93
N LEU A 83 -14.94 -14.84 -1.04
CA LEU A 83 -16.05 -13.96 -1.41
C LEU A 83 -15.53 -12.69 -2.11
N SER A 84 -16.41 -12.00 -2.84
CA SER A 84 -16.05 -10.86 -3.70
C SER A 84 -15.41 -9.69 -2.95
N ASN A 85 -15.68 -9.52 -1.65
CA ASN A 85 -15.11 -8.48 -0.79
C ASN A 85 -14.01 -9.02 0.15
N MET A 86 -13.60 -10.27 -0.02
CA MET A 86 -12.57 -10.92 0.78
C MET A 86 -11.32 -11.19 -0.06
N LEU A 87 -10.18 -11.11 0.61
CA LEU A 87 -8.89 -11.49 0.05
C LEU A 87 -8.30 -12.60 0.92
N ASN A 88 -7.31 -13.29 0.41
CA ASN A 88 -6.54 -14.29 1.13
C ASN A 88 -5.07 -14.20 0.74
N SER A 89 -4.27 -13.68 1.67
CA SER A 89 -2.82 -13.46 1.50
C SER A 89 -2.48 -12.67 0.21
N PRO A 90 -3.03 -11.44 0.04
CA PRO A 90 -2.71 -10.60 -1.12
C PRO A 90 -1.25 -10.16 -1.07
N GLN A 91 -0.56 -10.16 -2.22
CA GLN A 91 0.87 -9.82 -2.29
C GLN A 91 1.17 -8.72 -3.31
N GLY A 92 0.79 -8.94 -4.56
CA GLY A 92 0.99 -7.99 -5.65
C GLY A 92 -0.14 -6.98 -5.79
N ILE A 93 0.19 -5.79 -6.30
CA ILE A 93 -0.76 -4.71 -6.54
C ILE A 93 -0.32 -3.86 -7.74
N CYS A 94 -1.28 -3.44 -8.56
CA CYS A 94 -1.10 -2.37 -9.52
C CYS A 94 -2.41 -1.60 -9.71
N VAL A 95 -2.31 -0.36 -10.17
CA VAL A 95 -3.46 0.48 -10.53
C VAL A 95 -3.25 0.95 -11.97
N ASP A 96 -4.29 0.84 -12.80
CA ASP A 96 -4.24 1.31 -14.18
C ASP A 96 -4.45 2.84 -14.30
N SER A 97 -4.37 3.38 -15.53
CA SER A 97 -4.57 4.81 -15.79
C SER A 97 -6.02 5.29 -15.57
N ASN A 98 -6.98 4.37 -15.48
CA ASN A 98 -8.37 4.65 -15.16
C ASN A 98 -8.67 4.53 -13.66
N LEU A 99 -7.62 4.34 -12.84
CA LEU A 99 -7.69 4.14 -11.39
C LEU A 99 -8.38 2.83 -10.96
N ASN A 100 -8.40 1.81 -11.81
CA ASN A 100 -8.82 0.47 -11.42
C ASN A 100 -7.70 -0.23 -10.66
N LEU A 101 -8.04 -0.79 -9.49
CA LEU A 101 -7.13 -1.51 -8.61
C LEU A 101 -7.13 -3.01 -8.92
N TYR A 102 -5.95 -3.56 -9.22
CA TYR A 102 -5.72 -4.98 -9.42
C TYR A 102 -4.83 -5.53 -8.29
N ILE A 103 -5.21 -6.69 -7.76
CA ILE A 103 -4.57 -7.30 -6.59
C ILE A 103 -4.30 -8.76 -6.93
N ALA A 104 -3.08 -9.23 -6.69
CA ALA A 104 -2.77 -10.65 -6.75
C ALA A 104 -3.19 -11.29 -5.41
N ASP A 105 -4.33 -11.97 -5.43
CA ASP A 105 -4.96 -12.63 -4.30
C ASP A 105 -4.43 -14.07 -4.16
N CYS A 106 -3.15 -14.16 -3.81
CA CYS A 106 -2.31 -15.33 -4.08
C CYS A 106 -2.82 -16.64 -3.47
N ALA A 107 -3.37 -16.63 -2.24
CA ALA A 107 -3.85 -17.89 -1.64
C ALA A 107 -5.22 -18.32 -2.17
N ASN A 108 -5.93 -17.44 -2.88
CA ASN A 108 -7.11 -17.80 -3.66
C ASN A 108 -6.79 -18.14 -5.13
N ASN A 109 -5.53 -18.02 -5.55
CA ASN A 109 -5.08 -18.18 -6.94
C ASN A 109 -5.88 -17.29 -7.91
N ARG A 110 -6.07 -16.02 -7.54
CA ARG A 110 -6.89 -15.05 -8.27
C ARG A 110 -6.17 -13.73 -8.49
#